data_AF-A0A7G9XTF6-F1
#
_entry.id   AF-A0A7G9XTF6-F1
#
_cell.length_a   1.000
_cell.length_b   1.000
_cell.length_c   1.000
_cell.angle_alpha   90.00
_cell.angle_beta   90.00
_cell.angle_gamma   90.00
#
_symmetry.space_group_name_H-M   'P 1'
#
loop_
_entity.id
_entity.type
_entity.pdbx_description
1 polymer ?
#
loop_
_entity_poly.entity_id
_entity_poly.type
_entity_poly.pdbx_seq_one_letter_code
_entity_poly.pdbx_strand_id
1 'polypeptide(L)'
;MIETAQRVLAVDLSMVPATRTVQFVVGWTRAAFEESRAIAVLTREGLAHAAAPNRRSFAELILRLQWLHSVKPDQRAGALDGMIEEEKGLTRKFYGHLKHMGYDAQPDLSDMEQVLTDVIQDGRLVDQAKRILAAAKATDGAAIGMYYAWREETQYMHATAQLAAAYAPEIEGRLGSGRPPVVDLEFEGHRTATVLAVALAYRLLVEEGVDEHTASLLIDAFFG
;
A
#
# COMPACT_ATOMS: atom_id res chain seq x y z
N MET A 1 -0.83 9.72 15.10
CA MET A 1 -1.16 8.82 13.97
C MET A 1 -2.55 8.19 14.09
N ILE A 2 -2.94 7.58 15.21
CA ILE A 2 -4.28 6.93 15.34
C ILE A 2 -5.43 7.93 15.06
N GLU A 3 -5.47 9.05 15.78
CA GLU A 3 -6.52 10.06 15.62
C GLU A 3 -6.52 10.70 14.23
N THR A 4 -5.33 11.05 13.72
CA THR A 4 -5.16 11.55 12.35
C THR A 4 -5.72 10.60 11.32
N ALA A 5 -5.41 9.30 11.42
CA ALA A 5 -5.94 8.29 10.52
C ALA A 5 -7.45 8.17 10.62
N GLN A 6 -8.01 8.22 11.83
CA GLN A 6 -9.47 8.20 12.03
C GLN A 6 -10.15 9.40 11.38
N ARG A 7 -9.57 10.61 11.48
CA ARG A 7 -10.10 11.80 10.82
C ARG A 7 -10.12 11.64 9.30
N VAL A 8 -9.01 11.20 8.70
CA VAL A 8 -8.92 10.99 7.25
C VAL A 8 -9.90 9.90 6.78
N LEU A 9 -10.02 8.80 7.52
CA LEU A 9 -10.97 7.73 7.21
C LEU A 9 -12.44 8.17 7.33
N ALA A 10 -12.72 9.12 8.23
CA ALA A 10 -14.07 9.66 8.45
C ALA A 10 -14.49 10.75 7.45
N VAL A 11 -13.61 11.17 6.54
CA VAL A 11 -13.94 12.17 5.52
C VAL A 11 -15.06 11.66 4.63
N ASP A 12 -16.14 12.44 4.57
CA ASP A 12 -17.23 12.23 3.63
C ASP A 12 -16.79 12.68 2.22
N LEU A 13 -16.85 11.74 1.27
CA LEU A 13 -16.48 11.94 -0.12
C LEU A 13 -17.66 11.62 -1.04
N SER A 14 -18.91 11.68 -0.55
CA SER A 14 -20.11 11.40 -1.35
C SER A 14 -20.26 12.34 -2.56
N MET A 15 -19.64 13.52 -2.48
CA MET A 15 -19.64 14.53 -3.54
C MET A 15 -18.56 14.29 -4.61
N VAL A 16 -17.63 13.36 -4.36
CA VAL A 16 -16.53 13.05 -5.28
C VAL A 16 -17.03 12.16 -6.43
N PRO A 17 -16.81 12.55 -7.70
CA PRO A 17 -17.19 11.73 -8.85
C PRO A 17 -16.53 10.34 -8.82
N ALA A 18 -17.34 9.30 -8.98
CA ALA A 18 -16.87 7.92 -8.97
C ALA A 18 -16.29 7.49 -10.33
N THR A 19 -15.20 8.13 -10.77
CA THR A 19 -14.42 7.62 -11.92
C THR A 19 -13.49 6.49 -11.48
N ARG A 20 -13.01 5.70 -12.44
CA ARG A 20 -12.06 4.61 -12.21
C ARG A 20 -10.83 5.08 -11.43
N THR A 21 -10.15 6.11 -11.93
CA THR A 21 -8.95 6.66 -11.28
C THR A 21 -9.26 7.15 -9.88
N VAL A 22 -10.35 7.89 -9.72
CA VAL A 22 -10.75 8.48 -8.43
C VAL A 22 -11.07 7.41 -7.38
N GLN A 23 -11.76 6.33 -7.76
CA GLN A 23 -12.01 5.19 -6.87
C GLN A 23 -10.71 4.58 -6.34
N PHE A 24 -9.71 4.38 -7.21
CA PHE A 24 -8.41 3.85 -6.79
C PHE A 24 -7.62 4.81 -5.92
N VAL A 25 -7.60 6.11 -6.26
CA VAL A 25 -6.93 7.14 -5.47
C VAL A 25 -7.51 7.18 -4.06
N VAL A 26 -8.83 7.33 -3.94
CA VAL A 26 -9.51 7.37 -2.65
C VAL A 26 -9.37 6.06 -1.89
N GLY A 27 -9.54 4.92 -2.57
CA GLY A 27 -9.43 3.59 -1.98
C GLY A 27 -8.04 3.32 -1.43
N TRP A 28 -6.98 3.60 -2.19
CA TRP A 28 -5.61 3.43 -1.74
C TRP A 28 -5.22 4.39 -0.64
N THR A 29 -5.66 5.66 -0.68
CA THR A 29 -5.44 6.60 0.41
C THR A 29 -6.12 6.11 1.70
N ARG A 30 -7.39 5.70 1.64
CA ARG A 30 -8.10 5.15 2.81
C ARG A 30 -7.42 3.89 3.33
N ALA A 31 -7.05 2.96 2.46
CA ALA A 31 -6.32 1.76 2.85
C ALA A 31 -4.98 2.14 3.54
N ALA A 32 -4.23 3.09 3.01
CA ALA A 32 -2.96 3.52 3.60
C ALA A 32 -3.15 4.10 5.01
N PHE A 33 -4.24 4.86 5.24
CA PHE A 33 -4.56 5.35 6.58
C PHE A 33 -5.06 4.27 7.53
N GLU A 34 -5.77 3.26 7.03
CA GLU A 34 -6.16 2.11 7.83
C GLU A 34 -4.93 1.28 8.27
N GLU A 35 -3.99 1.05 7.35
CA GLU A 35 -2.71 0.40 7.70
C GLU A 35 -1.91 1.25 8.68
N SER A 36 -1.84 2.57 8.47
CA SER A 36 -1.21 3.53 9.38
C SER A 36 -1.82 3.47 10.78
N ARG A 37 -3.16 3.35 10.88
CA ARG A 37 -3.88 3.17 12.14
C ARG A 37 -3.49 1.86 12.82
N ALA A 38 -3.46 0.75 12.08
CA ALA A 38 -3.07 -0.56 12.60
C ALA A 38 -1.62 -0.56 13.11
N ILE A 39 -0.67 0.00 12.35
CA ILE A 39 0.74 0.15 12.76
C ILE A 39 0.82 0.97 14.06
N ALA A 40 0.12 2.09 14.13
CA ALA A 40 0.14 2.95 15.32
C ALA A 40 -0.45 2.26 16.56
N VAL A 41 -1.52 1.48 16.41
CA VAL A 41 -2.08 0.65 17.49
C VAL A 41 -1.07 -0.40 17.94
N LEU A 42 -0.54 -1.20 17.02
CA LEU A 42 0.42 -2.26 17.35
C LEU A 42 1.68 -1.70 18.01
N THR A 43 2.21 -0.57 17.53
CA THR A 43 3.37 0.07 18.16
C THR A 43 3.05 0.56 19.57
N ARG A 44 1.87 1.16 19.79
CA ARG A 44 1.45 1.61 21.13
C ARG A 44 1.36 0.46 22.14
N GLU A 45 0.94 -0.73 21.68
CA GLU A 45 0.89 -1.94 22.51
C GLU A 45 2.26 -2.65 22.65
N GLY A 46 3.35 -2.07 22.15
CA GLY A 46 4.69 -2.67 22.19
C GLY A 46 4.89 -3.83 21.22
N LEU A 47 4.00 -3.98 20.25
CA LEU A 47 3.95 -5.02 19.21
C LEU A 47 4.37 -4.48 17.83
N ALA A 48 5.19 -3.44 17.80
CA ALA A 48 5.61 -2.81 16.56
C ALA A 48 6.23 -3.79 15.54
N HIS A 49 6.93 -4.84 15.97
CA HIS A 49 7.48 -5.88 15.09
C HIS A 49 6.38 -6.72 14.40
N ALA A 50 5.21 -6.87 15.02
CA ALA A 50 4.09 -7.61 14.46
C ALA A 50 3.34 -6.81 13.37
N ALA A 51 3.60 -5.51 13.25
CA ALA A 51 3.02 -4.64 12.24
C ALA A 51 3.71 -4.73 10.86
N ALA A 52 4.68 -5.64 10.68
CA ALA A 52 5.40 -5.80 9.41
C ALA A 52 4.47 -6.01 8.19
N PRO A 53 3.37 -6.79 8.26
CA PRO A 53 2.40 -6.87 7.17
C PRO A 53 1.75 -5.53 6.84
N ASN A 54 1.35 -4.78 7.87
CA ASN A 54 0.71 -3.48 7.71
C ASN A 54 1.68 -2.45 7.13
N ARG A 55 2.95 -2.43 7.58
CA ARG A 55 3.98 -1.56 7.01
C ARG A 55 4.27 -1.89 5.54
N ARG A 56 4.27 -3.16 5.18
CA ARG A 56 4.41 -3.58 3.78
C ARG A 56 3.26 -3.05 2.93
N SER A 57 2.02 -3.31 3.34
CA SER A 57 0.80 -2.87 2.66
C SER A 57 0.78 -1.35 2.52
N PHE A 58 1.02 -0.63 3.62
CA PHE A 58 1.16 0.82 3.66
C PHE A 58 2.16 1.33 2.62
N ALA A 59 3.37 0.79 2.61
CA ALA A 59 4.41 1.26 1.72
C ALA A 59 4.07 1.01 0.23
N GLU A 60 3.48 -0.15 -0.07
CA GLU A 60 3.02 -0.49 -1.41
C GLU A 60 1.94 0.47 -1.90
N LEU A 61 1.00 0.87 -1.05
CA LEU A 61 -0.06 1.82 -1.39
C LEU A 61 0.48 3.21 -1.75
N ILE A 62 1.47 3.71 -1.00
CA ILE A 62 2.12 5.00 -1.32
C ILE A 62 2.90 4.92 -2.64
N LEU A 63 3.60 3.80 -2.89
CA LEU A 63 4.30 3.59 -4.15
C LEU A 63 3.32 3.52 -5.33
N ARG A 64 2.15 2.91 -5.15
CA ARG A 64 1.09 2.86 -6.17
C ARG A 64 0.52 4.25 -6.45
N LEU A 65 0.28 5.07 -5.43
CA LEU A 65 -0.14 6.47 -5.61
C LEU A 65 0.93 7.28 -6.36
N GLN A 66 2.20 7.14 -5.98
CA GLN A 66 3.33 7.83 -6.64
C GLN A 66 3.47 7.40 -8.10
N TRP A 67 3.34 6.10 -8.37
CA TRP A 67 3.36 5.56 -9.72
C TRP A 67 2.20 6.12 -10.55
N LEU A 68 0.97 6.07 -10.05
CA LEU A 68 -0.20 6.57 -10.76
C LEU A 68 -0.07 8.05 -11.11
N HIS A 69 0.49 8.86 -10.19
CA HIS A 69 0.81 10.26 -10.45
C HIS A 69 1.86 10.45 -11.56
N SER A 70 2.79 9.50 -11.74
CA SER A 70 3.74 9.51 -12.85
C SER A 70 3.16 9.07 -14.21
N VAL A 71 1.99 8.41 -14.21
CA VAL A 71 1.26 8.03 -15.42
C VAL A 71 0.52 9.26 -15.95
N LYS A 72 0.55 9.45 -17.28
CA LYS A 72 -0.17 10.55 -17.94
C LYS A 72 -1.67 10.45 -17.65
N PRO A 73 -2.38 11.58 -17.39
CA PRO A 73 -3.79 11.56 -17.01
C PRO A 73 -4.68 10.70 -17.93
N ASP A 74 -4.52 10.82 -19.25
CA ASP A 74 -5.29 10.10 -20.27
C ASP A 74 -5.01 8.59 -20.32
N GLN A 75 -3.98 8.10 -19.62
CA GLN A 75 -3.55 6.69 -19.60
C GLN A 75 -3.83 5.98 -18.27
N ARG A 76 -4.25 6.71 -17.23
CA ARG A 76 -4.38 6.19 -15.86
C ARG A 76 -5.40 5.08 -15.74
N ALA A 77 -6.58 5.25 -16.34
CA ALA A 77 -7.63 4.24 -16.31
C ALA A 77 -7.15 2.90 -16.89
N GLY A 78 -6.55 2.91 -18.09
CA GLY A 78 -6.01 1.70 -18.71
C GLY A 78 -4.81 1.11 -17.95
N ALA A 79 -3.99 1.93 -17.31
CA ALA A 79 -2.90 1.45 -16.44
C ALA A 79 -3.45 0.69 -15.21
N LEU A 80 -4.51 1.22 -14.59
CA LEU A 80 -5.20 0.57 -13.47
C LEU A 80 -5.87 -0.73 -13.91
N ASP A 81 -6.50 -0.77 -15.09
CA ASP A 81 -7.09 -2.00 -15.64
C ASP A 81 -6.04 -3.10 -15.85
N GLY A 82 -4.88 -2.73 -16.39
CA GLY A 82 -3.77 -3.67 -16.57
C GLY A 82 -3.24 -4.24 -15.25
N MET A 83 -3.18 -3.40 -14.21
CA MET A 83 -2.81 -3.82 -12.85
C MET A 83 -3.84 -4.79 -12.26
N ILE A 84 -5.13 -4.49 -12.38
CA ILE A 84 -6.20 -5.38 -11.88
C ILE A 84 -6.16 -6.74 -12.56
N GLU A 85 -5.97 -6.78 -13.89
CA GLU A 85 -5.90 -8.05 -14.59
C GLU A 85 -4.66 -8.87 -14.18
N GLU A 86 -3.53 -8.21 -13.90
CA GLU A 86 -2.36 -8.86 -13.34
C GLU A 86 -2.65 -9.44 -11.94
N GLU A 87 -3.29 -8.67 -11.04
CA GLU A 87 -3.67 -9.12 -9.70
C GLU A 87 -4.67 -10.28 -9.74
N LYS A 88 -5.67 -10.23 -10.63
CA LYS A 88 -6.58 -11.36 -10.90
C LYS A 88 -5.80 -12.58 -11.38
N GLY A 89 -4.85 -12.40 -12.29
CA GLY A 89 -3.98 -13.46 -12.79
C GLY A 89 -3.13 -14.12 -11.70
N LEU A 90 -2.53 -13.33 -10.81
CA LEU A 90 -1.76 -13.82 -9.66
C LEU A 90 -2.65 -14.57 -8.67
N THR A 91 -3.84 -14.04 -8.39
CA THR A 91 -4.82 -14.67 -7.50
C THR A 91 -5.25 -16.03 -8.05
N ARG A 92 -5.67 -16.10 -9.32
CA ARG A 92 -6.04 -17.37 -9.98
C ARG A 92 -4.90 -18.40 -9.92
N LYS A 93 -3.64 -17.98 -10.14
CA LYS A 93 -2.47 -18.89 -10.04
C LYS A 93 -2.28 -19.41 -8.62
N PHE A 94 -2.36 -18.54 -7.62
CA PHE A 94 -2.24 -18.93 -6.21
C PHE A 94 -3.29 -19.98 -5.82
N TYR A 95 -4.55 -19.76 -6.16
CA TYR A 95 -5.62 -20.73 -5.91
C TYR A 95 -5.46 -22.02 -6.74
N GLY A 96 -4.91 -21.93 -7.95
CA GLY A 96 -4.51 -23.10 -8.73
C GLY A 96 -3.46 -23.96 -8.01
N HIS A 97 -2.47 -23.32 -7.37
CA HIS A 97 -1.48 -24.03 -6.53
C HIS A 97 -2.12 -24.64 -5.28
N LEU A 98 -3.00 -23.91 -4.59
CA LEU A 98 -3.74 -24.44 -3.43
C LEU A 98 -4.51 -25.72 -3.80
N LYS A 99 -5.23 -25.68 -4.93
CA LYS A 99 -5.96 -26.83 -5.46
C LYS A 99 -5.04 -28.00 -5.76
N HIS A 100 -3.87 -27.76 -6.36
CA HIS A 100 -2.87 -28.81 -6.60
C HIS A 100 -2.33 -29.43 -5.30
N MET A 101 -2.27 -28.65 -4.22
CA MET A 101 -1.90 -29.12 -2.88
C MET A 101 -3.07 -29.76 -2.10
N GLY A 102 -4.25 -29.92 -2.72
CA GLY A 102 -5.42 -30.54 -2.09
C GLY A 102 -6.31 -29.59 -1.28
N TYR A 103 -6.09 -28.27 -1.37
CA TYR A 103 -6.96 -27.26 -0.76
C TYR A 103 -7.97 -26.75 -1.78
N ASP A 104 -9.25 -27.11 -1.60
CA ASP A 104 -10.34 -26.64 -2.47
C ASP A 104 -10.92 -25.34 -1.91
N ALA A 105 -10.22 -24.24 -2.17
CA ALA A 105 -10.74 -22.89 -1.96
C ALA A 105 -10.99 -22.26 -3.33
N GLN A 106 -12.18 -21.69 -3.54
CA GLN A 106 -12.46 -20.92 -4.76
C GLN A 106 -12.17 -19.44 -4.51
N PRO A 107 -11.46 -18.75 -5.41
CA PRO A 107 -11.29 -17.31 -5.29
C PRO A 107 -12.62 -16.60 -5.49
N ASP A 108 -13.02 -15.76 -4.53
CA ASP A 108 -14.02 -14.73 -4.78
C ASP A 108 -13.32 -13.49 -5.34
N LEU A 109 -13.71 -13.09 -6.56
CA LEU A 109 -13.14 -11.94 -7.28
C LEU A 109 -14.19 -10.84 -7.50
N SER A 110 -15.39 -10.95 -6.91
CA SER A 110 -16.52 -10.06 -7.19
C SER A 110 -16.18 -8.59 -6.97
N ASP A 111 -15.43 -8.29 -5.90
CA ASP A 111 -15.07 -6.91 -5.56
C ASP A 111 -14.10 -6.30 -6.60
N MET A 112 -13.21 -7.10 -7.17
CA MET A 112 -12.31 -6.69 -8.27
C MET A 112 -13.04 -6.57 -9.61
N GLU A 113 -14.22 -7.17 -9.75
CA GLU A 113 -15.09 -7.09 -10.93
C GLU A 113 -16.07 -5.92 -10.86
N GLN A 114 -16.46 -5.50 -9.64
CA GLN A 114 -17.35 -4.36 -9.41
C GLN A 114 -16.70 -3.00 -9.62
N VAL A 115 -15.37 -2.92 -9.64
CA VAL A 115 -14.70 -1.70 -10.08
C VAL A 115 -15.10 -1.46 -11.54
N LEU A 116 -15.45 -0.23 -11.95
CA LEU A 116 -15.97 0.16 -13.29
C LEU A 116 -15.01 -0.14 -14.46
N THR A 117 -14.97 -1.36 -15.02
CA THR A 117 -13.96 -1.76 -16.02
C THR A 117 -14.47 -1.47 -17.41
N ASP A 118 -13.93 -0.46 -18.08
CA ASP A 118 -13.97 -0.39 -19.54
C ASP A 118 -12.74 -1.14 -20.05
N VAL A 119 -12.93 -2.34 -20.60
CA VAL A 119 -11.83 -3.22 -21.01
C VAL A 119 -11.00 -2.54 -22.12
N ILE A 120 -9.86 -1.92 -21.76
CA ILE A 120 -8.85 -1.49 -22.72
C ILE A 120 -7.79 -2.58 -22.87
N GLN A 121 -7.69 -3.15 -24.07
CA GLN A 121 -6.75 -4.22 -24.44
C GLN A 121 -5.37 -3.69 -24.88
N ASP A 122 -4.77 -2.71 -24.18
CA ASP A 122 -3.40 -2.28 -24.51
C ASP A 122 -2.36 -3.03 -23.66
N GLY A 123 -1.73 -4.04 -24.28
CA GLY A 123 -0.68 -4.86 -23.65
C GLY A 123 0.55 -4.06 -23.17
N ARG A 124 0.78 -2.84 -23.66
CA ARG A 124 1.89 -1.98 -23.19
C ARG A 124 1.65 -1.43 -21.79
N LEU A 125 0.40 -1.22 -21.38
CA LEU A 125 0.03 -0.73 -20.05
C LEU A 125 0.11 -1.85 -19.00
N VAL A 126 -0.26 -3.08 -19.38
CA VAL A 126 -0.04 -4.29 -18.55
C VAL A 126 1.45 -4.50 -18.25
N ASP A 127 2.32 -4.28 -19.24
CA ASP A 127 3.76 -4.37 -19.02
C ASP A 127 4.34 -3.19 -18.21
N GLN A 128 3.66 -2.04 -18.16
CA GLN A 128 4.02 -0.96 -17.22
C GLN A 128 3.66 -1.29 -15.77
N ALA A 129 2.53 -1.96 -15.51
CA ALA A 129 2.16 -2.44 -14.18
C ALA A 129 3.21 -3.41 -13.61
N LYS A 130 3.64 -4.40 -14.41
CA LYS A 130 4.78 -5.28 -14.08
C LYS A 130 6.07 -4.51 -13.81
N ARG A 131 6.28 -3.40 -14.53
CA ARG A 131 7.44 -2.53 -14.34
C ARG A 131 7.35 -1.69 -13.08
N ILE A 132 6.23 -1.51 -12.39
CA ILE A 132 6.20 -0.82 -11.08
C ILE A 132 7.05 -1.59 -10.07
N LEU A 133 6.88 -2.92 -10.03
CA LEU A 133 7.66 -3.79 -9.15
C LEU A 133 9.15 -3.78 -9.52
N ALA A 134 9.48 -3.54 -10.79
CA ALA A 134 10.86 -3.41 -11.27
C ALA A 134 11.42 -1.97 -11.13
N ALA A 135 10.58 -0.94 -11.23
CA ALA A 135 10.92 0.47 -11.17
C ALA A 135 11.10 0.91 -9.71
N ALA A 136 10.30 0.38 -8.79
CA ALA A 136 10.54 0.51 -7.35
C ALA A 136 11.93 -0.02 -6.96
N LYS A 137 12.44 -1.06 -7.65
CA LYS A 137 13.81 -1.57 -7.49
C LYS A 137 14.89 -0.72 -8.15
N ALA A 138 14.53 0.17 -9.08
CA ALA A 138 15.44 0.91 -9.96
C ALA A 138 15.39 2.44 -9.78
N THR A 139 14.70 2.94 -8.75
CA THR A 139 14.54 4.40 -8.56
C THR A 139 15.69 4.98 -7.74
N ASP A 140 16.43 5.93 -8.32
CA ASP A 140 17.35 6.83 -7.62
C ASP A 140 16.60 8.13 -7.21
N GLY A 141 16.14 8.22 -5.97
CA GLY A 141 15.40 9.38 -5.44
C GLY A 141 14.79 9.14 -4.05
N ALA A 142 13.93 10.03 -3.53
CA ALA A 142 13.29 9.93 -2.20
C ALA A 142 12.53 8.60 -1.95
N ALA A 143 12.16 7.90 -3.03
CA ALA A 143 11.64 6.53 -2.99
C ALA A 143 12.64 5.50 -2.42
N ILE A 144 13.95 5.78 -2.43
CA ILE A 144 15.01 4.94 -1.85
C ILE A 144 14.75 4.68 -0.37
N GLY A 145 14.49 5.71 0.45
CA GLY A 145 14.29 5.54 1.89
C GLY A 145 13.07 4.67 2.22
N MET A 146 11.99 4.88 1.48
CA MET A 146 10.76 4.11 1.63
C MET A 146 10.89 2.68 1.09
N TYR A 147 11.63 2.50 -0.01
CA TYR A 147 11.97 1.20 -0.57
C TYR A 147 12.93 0.41 0.34
N TYR A 148 13.90 1.05 0.99
CA TYR A 148 14.75 0.43 2.00
C TYR A 148 13.94 0.03 3.24
N ALA A 149 13.10 0.92 3.76
CA ALA A 149 12.20 0.59 4.88
C ALA A 149 11.26 -0.58 4.52
N TRP A 150 10.70 -0.56 3.31
CA TRP A 150 9.89 -1.67 2.77
C TRP A 150 10.70 -2.97 2.66
N ARG A 151 11.93 -2.92 2.15
CA ARG A 151 12.79 -4.10 1.99
C ARG A 151 13.22 -4.68 3.33
N GLU A 152 13.56 -3.86 4.30
CA GLU A 152 13.96 -4.32 5.65
C GLU A 152 12.77 -4.93 6.40
N GLU A 153 11.59 -4.31 6.35
CA GLU A 153 10.39 -4.82 7.04
C GLU A 153 9.86 -6.12 6.39
N THR A 154 9.98 -6.27 5.07
CA THR A 154 9.56 -7.51 4.39
C THR A 154 10.46 -8.71 4.68
N GLN A 155 11.67 -8.51 5.22
CA GLN A 155 12.48 -9.62 5.72
C GLN A 155 11.79 -10.30 6.91
N TYR A 156 11.12 -9.57 7.78
CA TYR A 156 10.44 -10.16 8.95
C TYR A 156 9.10 -10.84 8.62
N MET A 157 8.59 -10.64 7.39
CA MET A 157 7.39 -11.31 6.86
C MET A 157 7.68 -12.68 6.24
N HIS A 158 8.90 -12.92 5.75
CA HIS A 158 9.24 -14.13 4.99
C HIS A 158 10.57 -14.79 5.38
N ALA A 159 11.53 -14.07 5.96
CA ALA A 159 12.80 -14.63 6.43
C ALA A 159 12.63 -15.15 7.86
N THR A 160 12.07 -16.36 7.98
CA THR A 160 11.87 -17.06 9.26
C THR A 160 13.17 -17.19 10.07
N ALA A 161 14.33 -17.26 9.42
CA ALA A 161 15.63 -17.31 10.07
C ALA A 161 16.01 -16.00 10.78
N GLN A 162 15.82 -14.83 10.14
CA GLN A 162 16.09 -13.53 10.75
C GLN A 162 15.15 -13.28 11.93
N LEU A 163 13.88 -13.67 11.77
CA LEU A 163 12.88 -13.60 12.83
C LEU A 163 13.24 -14.51 14.01
N ALA A 164 13.66 -15.75 13.74
CA ALA A 164 14.10 -16.69 14.76
C ALA A 164 15.33 -16.17 15.53
N ALA A 165 16.32 -15.63 14.82
CA ALA A 165 17.50 -15.02 15.43
C ALA A 165 17.15 -13.80 16.31
N ALA A 166 16.15 -13.01 15.91
CA ALA A 166 15.70 -11.85 16.66
C ALA A 166 14.91 -12.21 17.94
N TYR A 167 14.10 -13.27 17.92
CA TYR A 167 13.35 -13.71 19.09
C TYR A 167 14.17 -14.57 20.05
N ALA A 168 15.10 -15.37 19.52
CA ALA A 168 15.96 -16.27 20.27
C ALA A 168 17.45 -15.98 19.98
N PRO A 169 17.95 -14.77 20.34
CA PRO A 169 19.34 -14.42 20.10
C PRO A 169 20.27 -15.31 20.92
N GLU A 170 21.46 -15.58 20.38
CA GLU A 170 22.52 -16.22 21.15
C GLU A 170 23.20 -15.20 22.07
N ILE A 171 23.33 -15.53 23.35
CA ILE A 171 23.99 -14.74 24.39
C ILE A 171 24.84 -15.71 25.23
N GLU A 172 26.17 -15.61 25.12
CA GLU A 172 27.15 -16.37 25.91
C GLU A 172 26.95 -17.90 25.86
N GLY A 173 26.72 -18.44 24.67
CA GLY A 173 26.48 -19.85 24.38
C GLY A 173 25.07 -20.34 24.74
N ARG A 174 24.13 -19.44 25.03
CA ARG A 174 22.74 -19.77 25.42
C ARG A 174 21.73 -18.96 24.62
N LEU A 175 20.49 -19.45 24.56
CA LEU A 175 19.39 -18.68 23.98
C LEU A 175 18.92 -17.60 24.97
N GLY A 176 18.93 -16.36 24.51
CA GLY A 176 18.32 -15.21 25.17
C GLY A 176 16.87 -14.98 24.74
N SER A 177 16.27 -13.93 25.29
CA SER A 177 14.96 -13.42 24.89
C SER A 177 15.14 -12.09 24.17
N GLY A 178 14.83 -12.06 22.87
CA GLY A 178 14.91 -10.85 22.05
C GLY A 178 13.57 -10.44 21.47
N ARG A 179 13.54 -9.26 20.85
CA ARG A 179 12.44 -8.79 20.00
C ARG A 179 13.03 -8.22 18.71
N PRO A 180 12.37 -8.41 17.55
CA PRO A 180 12.84 -7.79 16.32
C PRO A 180 12.97 -6.27 16.47
N PRO A 181 14.06 -5.68 15.93
CA PRO A 181 14.22 -4.24 15.92
C PRO A 181 13.16 -3.58 15.02
N VAL A 182 12.83 -2.34 15.32
CA VAL A 182 11.83 -1.55 14.58
C VAL A 182 12.54 -0.30 14.06
N VAL A 183 12.44 -0.07 12.75
CA VAL A 183 13.22 0.95 12.05
C VAL A 183 12.70 2.38 12.31
N ASP A 184 11.40 2.54 12.53
CA ASP A 184 10.75 3.85 12.71
C ASP A 184 9.84 3.86 13.96
N LEU A 185 10.45 3.85 15.15
CA LEU A 185 9.72 3.86 16.42
C LEU A 185 9.00 5.19 16.69
N GLU A 186 9.57 6.30 16.21
CA GLU A 186 9.05 7.65 16.43
C GLU A 186 8.07 8.11 15.34
N PHE A 187 7.82 7.27 14.34
CA PHE A 187 6.93 7.55 13.21
C PHE A 187 7.33 8.77 12.36
N GLU A 188 8.60 9.18 12.35
CA GLU A 188 9.04 10.34 11.58
C GLU A 188 8.98 10.07 10.06
N GLY A 189 9.51 8.92 9.65
CA GLY A 189 9.44 8.46 8.26
C GLY A 189 8.00 8.15 7.84
N HIS A 190 7.26 7.50 8.74
CA HIS A 190 5.85 7.15 8.54
C HIS A 190 4.98 8.40 8.37
N ARG A 191 5.17 9.43 9.20
CA ARG A 191 4.45 10.71 9.09
C ARG A 191 4.75 11.38 7.75
N THR A 192 6.02 11.41 7.35
CA THR A 192 6.43 11.96 6.04
C THR A 192 5.75 11.22 4.88
N ALA A 193 5.69 9.89 4.94
CA ALA A 193 4.99 9.08 3.94
C ALA A 193 3.47 9.33 3.93
N THR A 194 2.84 9.56 5.09
CA THR A 194 1.41 9.92 5.12
C THR A 194 1.11 11.31 4.57
N VAL A 195 2.02 12.28 4.74
CA VAL A 195 1.93 13.59 4.08
C VAL A 195 2.00 13.42 2.56
N LEU A 196 2.94 12.61 2.09
CA LEU A 196 3.04 12.28 0.67
C LEU A 196 1.76 11.64 0.14
N ALA A 197 1.14 10.74 0.91
CA ALA A 197 -0.12 10.08 0.54
C ALA A 197 -1.24 11.09 0.23
N VAL A 198 -1.50 12.02 1.16
CA VAL A 198 -2.58 13.01 1.00
C VAL A 198 -2.24 14.06 -0.04
N ALA A 199 -0.95 14.42 -0.18
CA ALA A 199 -0.50 15.34 -1.23
C ALA A 199 -0.67 14.73 -2.64
N LEU A 200 -0.30 13.46 -2.82
CA LEU A 200 -0.52 12.75 -4.09
C LEU A 200 -2.00 12.57 -4.39
N ALA A 201 -2.80 12.21 -3.37
CA ALA A 201 -4.24 12.07 -3.53
C ALA A 201 -4.87 13.39 -4.00
N TYR A 202 -4.55 14.50 -3.33
CA TYR A 202 -5.01 15.83 -3.74
C TYR A 202 -4.67 16.14 -5.21
N ARG A 203 -3.40 15.95 -5.60
CA ARG A 203 -2.95 16.24 -6.97
C ARG A 203 -3.67 15.38 -8.00
N LEU A 204 -3.78 14.08 -7.74
CA LEU A 204 -4.49 13.14 -8.60
C LEU A 204 -5.97 13.51 -8.72
N LEU A 205 -6.65 13.84 -7.62
CA LEU A 205 -8.07 14.22 -7.65
C LEU A 205 -8.30 15.49 -8.48
N VAL A 206 -7.47 16.53 -8.29
CA VAL A 206 -7.56 17.78 -9.08
C VAL A 206 -7.32 17.52 -10.56
N GLU A 207 -6.34 16.68 -10.91
CA GLU A 207 -6.04 16.33 -12.30
C GLU A 207 -7.15 15.50 -12.96
N GLU A 208 -7.93 14.74 -12.18
CA GLU A 208 -9.13 14.02 -12.65
C GLU A 208 -10.38 14.91 -12.67
N GLY A 209 -10.24 16.22 -12.43
CA GLY A 209 -11.31 17.21 -12.54
C GLY A 209 -12.18 17.38 -11.29
N VAL A 210 -11.75 16.85 -10.15
CA VAL A 210 -12.38 17.18 -8.85
C VAL A 210 -12.00 18.60 -8.48
N ASP A 211 -12.96 19.39 -8.00
CA ASP A 211 -12.68 20.77 -7.58
C ASP A 211 -11.69 20.80 -6.39
N GLU A 212 -10.88 21.85 -6.30
CA GLU A 212 -9.80 21.93 -5.31
C GLU A 212 -10.30 21.85 -3.86
N HIS A 213 -11.51 22.37 -3.58
CA HIS A 213 -12.08 22.34 -2.24
C HIS A 213 -12.48 20.91 -1.83
N THR A 214 -13.14 20.17 -2.72
CA THR A 214 -13.46 18.76 -2.46
C THR A 214 -12.18 17.91 -2.41
N ALA A 215 -11.19 18.18 -3.26
CA ALA A 215 -9.91 17.47 -3.27
C ALA A 215 -9.08 17.72 -1.99
N SER A 216 -9.21 18.89 -1.34
CA SER A 216 -8.46 19.24 -0.14
C SER A 216 -8.97 18.54 1.12
N LEU A 217 -10.19 17.99 1.12
CA LEU A 217 -10.82 17.41 2.32
C LEU A 217 -9.94 16.37 3.05
N LEU A 218 -9.19 15.55 2.30
CA LEU A 218 -8.27 14.55 2.87
C LEU A 218 -7.02 15.19 3.50
N ILE A 219 -6.50 16.27 2.91
CA ILE A 219 -5.38 17.05 3.46
C ILE A 219 -5.84 17.81 4.71
N ASP A 220 -7.00 18.45 4.64
CA ASP A 220 -7.56 19.22 5.75
C ASP A 220 -7.82 18.34 6.97
N ALA A 221 -8.38 17.14 6.75
CA ALA A 221 -8.57 16.15 7.81
C ALA A 221 -7.26 15.61 8.40
N PHE A 222 -6.18 15.58 7.60
CA PHE A 222 -4.86 15.15 8.08
C PHE A 222 -4.21 16.20 8.99
N PHE A 223 -4.34 17.48 8.67
CA PHE A 223 -3.70 18.58 9.41
C PHE A 223 -4.55 19.22 10.50
N GLY A 224 -5.89 19.16 10.41
CA GLY A 224 -6.80 19.46 11.52
C GLY A 224 -6.69 18.41 12.62
#